data_AF-A0A6P3WQM9-F1
#
_entry.id   AF-A0A6P3WQM9-F1
#
_cell.length_a   1.000
_cell.length_b   1.000
_cell.length_c   1.000
_cell.angle_alpha   90.00
_cell.angle_beta   90.00
_cell.angle_gamma   90.00
#
_symmetry.space_group_name_H-M   'P 1'
#
loop_
_entity.id
_entity.type
_entity.pdbx_description
1 polymer ?
#
loop_
_entity_poly.entity_id
_entity_poly.type
_entity_poly.pdbx_seq_one_letter_code
_entity_poly.pdbx_strand_id
1 'polypeptide(L)' 'MKKIGAVYSEDTLSKSTARKWFARFRTGNFDVKSEPRSGRPITEKSDEIMEKVERDKHVSSVEIARELGLCRTLLMV' A
#
# COMPACT_ATOMS: atom_id res chain seq x y z
N MET A 1 -23.60 11.59 12.19
CA MET A 1 -22.23 12.06 12.52
C MET A 1 -22.13 13.00 13.72
N LYS A 2 -23.19 13.73 14.08
CA LYS A 2 -23.17 14.71 15.20
C LYS A 2 -22.61 14.17 16.53
N LYS A 3 -22.75 12.87 16.83
CA LYS A 3 -22.22 12.25 18.06
C LYS A 3 -20.70 12.04 18.06
N ILE A 4 -20.07 11.72 16.92
CA ILE A 4 -18.63 11.44 16.86
C ILE A 4 -17.83 12.75 16.90
N GLY A 5 -18.30 13.76 16.15
CA GLY A 5 -17.69 15.09 16.16
C GLY A 5 -17.78 15.84 17.49
N ALA A 6 -18.69 15.44 18.38
CA ALA A 6 -18.78 16.00 19.72
C ALA A 6 -17.70 15.45 20.68
N VAL A 7 -17.12 14.28 20.37
CA VAL A 7 -16.11 13.61 21.22
C VAL A 7 -14.69 13.84 20.69
N TYR A 8 -14.51 13.92 19.37
CA TYR A 8 -13.19 13.98 18.72
C TYR A 8 -13.01 15.25 17.89
N SER A 9 -13.43 16.40 18.42
CA SER A 9 -13.78 17.66 17.73
C SER A 9 -12.86 18.18 16.61
N GLU A 10 -11.60 17.75 16.50
CA GLU A 10 -10.68 18.09 15.39
C GLU A 10 -10.27 16.90 14.51
N ASP A 11 -10.07 15.70 15.06
CA ASP A 11 -9.64 14.50 14.32
C ASP A 11 -10.81 13.60 13.86
N THR A 12 -12.00 14.18 13.73
CA THR A 12 -13.19 13.40 13.37
C THR A 12 -13.18 13.03 11.88
N LEU A 13 -13.48 11.76 11.59
CA LEU A 13 -13.66 11.27 10.22
C LEU A 13 -14.62 12.18 9.43
N SER A 14 -14.26 12.52 8.20
CA SER A 14 -15.14 13.29 7.32
C SER A 14 -16.43 12.52 7.03
N LYS A 15 -17.52 13.25 6.70
CA LYS A 15 -18.81 12.65 6.29
C LYS A 15 -18.67 11.63 5.16
N SER A 16 -17.75 11.86 4.21
CA SER A 16 -17.50 10.93 3.12
C SER A 16 -16.80 9.65 3.60
N THR A 17 -15.81 9.76 4.49
CA THR A 17 -15.11 8.60 5.05
C THR A 17 -16.07 7.72 5.85
N ALA A 18 -16.94 8.27 6.69
CA ALA A 18 -17.90 7.44 7.39
C ALA A 18 -18.92 6.79 6.47
N ARG A 19 -19.38 7.47 5.41
CA ARG A 19 -20.26 6.82 4.41
C ARG A 19 -19.61 5.59 3.78
N LYS A 20 -18.30 5.65 3.46
CA LYS A 20 -17.55 4.51 2.94
C LYS A 20 -17.49 3.37 3.95
N TRP A 21 -17.18 3.66 5.22
CA TRP A 21 -17.17 2.66 6.30
C TRP A 21 -18.54 2.01 6.52
N PHE A 22 -19.62 2.80 6.54
CA PHE A 22 -20.98 2.28 6.65
C PHE A 22 -21.35 1.34 5.49
N ALA A 23 -20.88 1.63 4.26
CA ALA A 23 -21.09 0.73 3.13
C ALA A 23 -20.31 -0.58 3.30
N ARG A 24 -19.05 -0.54 3.73
CA ARG A 24 -18.23 -1.75 4.02
C ARG A 24 -18.85 -2.62 5.10
N PHE A 25 -19.33 -2.02 6.19
CA PHE A 25 -20.00 -2.78 7.26
C PHE A 25 -21.30 -3.42 6.79
N ARG A 26 -22.05 -2.78 5.90
CA ARG A 26 -23.28 -3.37 5.31
C ARG A 26 -22.99 -4.60 4.45
N THR A 27 -21.81 -4.69 3.84
CA THR A 27 -21.40 -5.88 3.07
C THR A 27 -20.78 -6.98 3.95
N GLY A 28 -20.83 -6.84 5.28
CA GLY A 28 -20.25 -7.80 6.23
C GLY A 28 -18.72 -7.73 6.34
N ASN A 29 -18.08 -6.72 5.74
CA ASN A 29 -16.65 -6.50 5.89
C ASN A 29 -16.40 -5.60 7.11
N PHE A 30 -15.96 -6.24 8.21
CA PHE A 30 -15.62 -5.58 9.46
C PHE A 30 -14.11 -5.39 9.65
N ASP A 31 -13.28 -5.67 8.64
CA ASP A 31 -11.85 -5.45 8.73
C ASP A 31 -11.54 -3.94 8.80
N VAL A 32 -10.87 -3.56 9.89
CA VAL A 32 -10.46 -2.18 10.16
C VAL A 32 -9.13 -1.87 9.46
N LYS A 33 -8.37 -2.89 9.05
CA LYS A 33 -7.11 -2.69 8.34
C LYS A 33 -7.37 -1.99 7.00
N SER A 34 -6.42 -1.14 6.64
CA SER A 34 -6.41 -0.57 5.29
C SER A 34 -6.15 -1.70 4.30
N GLU A 35 -6.95 -1.74 3.23
CA GLU A 35 -6.62 -2.57 2.08
C GLU A 35 -5.24 -2.16 1.54
N PRO A 36 -4.52 -3.10 0.89
CA PRO A 36 -3.30 -2.77 0.17
C PRO A 36 -3.57 -1.57 -0.72
N ARG A 37 -2.76 -0.52 -0.57
CA ARG A 37 -2.93 0.68 -1.39
C ARG A 37 -2.66 0.31 -2.83
N SER A 38 -3.59 0.62 -3.72
CA SER A 38 -3.32 0.60 -5.16
C SER A 38 -2.18 1.59 -5.43
N GLY A 39 -1.07 1.08 -5.93
CA GLY A 39 0.15 1.84 -6.12
C GLY A 39 1.22 0.97 -6.77
N ARG A 40 2.48 1.35 -6.60
CA ARG A 40 3.61 0.55 -7.05
C ARG A 40 3.47 -0.89 -6.52
N PRO A 41 3.61 -1.93 -7.36
CA PRO A 41 3.48 -3.29 -6.87
C PRO A 41 4.54 -3.54 -5.81
N ILE A 42 4.11 -3.97 -4.63
CA ILE A 42 5.01 -4.52 -3.62
C ILE A 42 5.40 -5.88 -4.18
N THR A 43 6.55 -5.92 -4.85
CA THR A 43 7.02 -7.13 -5.50
C THR A 43 7.31 -8.17 -4.42
N GLU A 44 6.77 -9.39 -4.56
CA GLU A 44 7.08 -10.54 -3.68
C GLU A 44 8.58 -10.81 -3.57
N LYS A 45 9.35 -10.36 -4.57
CA LYS A 45 10.80 -10.48 -4.68
C LYS A 45 11.58 -9.31 -4.06
N SER A 46 10.98 -8.53 -3.16
CA SER A 46 11.65 -7.38 -2.53
C SER A 46 12.96 -7.77 -1.85
N ASP A 47 12.98 -8.92 -1.17
CA ASP A 47 14.17 -9.41 -0.48
C ASP A 47 15.29 -9.78 -1.46
N GLU A 48 14.95 -10.47 -2.56
CA GLU A 48 15.90 -10.82 -3.64
C GLU A 48 16.48 -9.56 -4.33
N ILE A 49 15.66 -8.53 -4.49
CA ILE A 49 16.11 -7.24 -5.04
C ILE A 49 17.11 -6.59 -4.08
N MET A 50 16.78 -6.54 -2.80
CA MET A 50 17.61 -5.90 -1.76
C MET A 50 18.96 -6.61 -1.63
N GLU A 51 18.96 -7.94 -1.59
CA GLU A 51 20.18 -8.76 -1.53
C GLU A 51 21.13 -8.49 -2.71
N LYS A 52 20.58 -8.33 -3.93
CA LYS A 52 21.40 -8.02 -5.11
C LYS A 52 22.01 -6.62 -5.06
N VAL A 53 21.22 -5.63 -4.67
CA VAL A 53 21.70 -4.24 -4.53
C VAL A 53 22.76 -4.12 -3.44
N GLU A 54 22.61 -4.87 -2.34
CA GLU A 54 23.61 -4.90 -1.26
C GLU A 54 24.90 -5.59 -1.69
N ARG A 55 24.80 -6.69 -2.44
CA ARG A 55 25.95 -7.43 -2.97
C ARG A 55 26.71 -6.61 -4.02
N ASP A 56 26.01 -5.95 -4.93
CA ASP A 56 26.59 -5.11 -5.96
C ASP A 56 25.78 -3.82 -6.13
N LYS A 57 26.34 -2.72 -5.61
CA LYS A 57 25.71 -1.40 -5.68
C LYS A 57 25.73 -0.77 -7.09
N HIS A 58 26.49 -1.35 -8.03
CA HIS A 58 26.59 -0.83 -9.40
C HIS A 58 25.66 -1.55 -10.39
N VAL A 59 24.95 -2.59 -9.94
CA VAL A 59 24.02 -3.32 -10.79
C VAL A 59 22.88 -2.40 -11.25
N SER A 60 22.56 -2.44 -12.53
CA SER A 60 21.48 -1.62 -13.06
C SER A 60 20.10 -2.21 -12.73
N SER A 61 19.10 -1.35 -12.62
CA SER A 61 17.69 -1.79 -12.50
C SER A 61 17.24 -2.67 -13.68
N VAL A 62 17.87 -2.56 -14.84
CA VAL A 62 17.58 -3.38 -16.02
C VAL A 62 18.10 -4.81 -15.84
N GLU A 63 19.31 -4.96 -15.30
CA GLU A 63 19.91 -6.28 -15.04
C GLU A 63 19.15 -7.00 -13.92
N ILE A 64 18.83 -6.32 -12.82
CA ILE A 64 18.01 -6.89 -11.75
C ILE A 64 16.64 -7.32 -12.30
N ALA A 65 16.00 -6.48 -13.11
CA ALA A 65 14.71 -6.77 -13.73
C ALA A 65 14.78 -8.03 -14.61
N ARG A 66 15.82 -8.11 -15.46
CA ARG A 66 16.03 -9.25 -16.37
C ARG A 66 16.24 -10.54 -15.59
N GLU A 67 17.05 -10.51 -14.54
CA GLU A 67 17.37 -11.71 -13.76
C GLU A 67 16.20 -12.18 -12.89
N LEU A 68 15.38 -11.25 -12.38
CA LEU A 68 14.23 -11.60 -11.55
C LEU A 68 12.94 -11.83 -12.34
N GLY A 69 12.97 -11.64 -13.67
CA GLY A 69 11.81 -11.75 -14.55
C GLY A 69 10.76 -10.66 -14.28
N LEU A 70 11.20 -9.49 -13.81
CA LEU A 70 10.33 -8.37 -13.46
C LEU A 70 10.31 -7.33 -14.59
N CYS A 71 9.18 -6.68 -14.83
CA CYS A 71 9.18 -5.51 -15.71
C CYS A 71 9.93 -4.36 -15.03
N ARG A 72 10.74 -3.60 -15.78
CA ARG A 72 11.55 -2.48 -15.27
C ARG A 72 10.76 -1.49 -14.39
N THR A 73 9.48 -1.29 -14.68
CA THR A 73 8.55 -0.45 -13.91
C THR A 73 8.37 -0.91 -12.44
N LEU A 74 8.56 -2.21 -12.16
CA LEU A 74 8.55 -2.79 -10.81
C LEU A 74 9.80 -2.45 -9.98
N LEU A 75 10.88 -1.91 -10.57
CA LEU A 75 12.16 -1.65 -9.88
C LEU A 75 12.56 -0.18 -9.59
N MET A 76 12.00 0.83 -10.26
CA MET A 76 12.12 2.27 -9.91
C MET A 76 11.66 2.66 -8.48
N VAL A 77 12.48 2.41 -7.45
CA VAL A 77 12.31 2.95 -6.07
C VAL A 77 12.64 4.44 -6.07
#